data_AF-A0A3B8J2X3-F1
#
_entry.id   AF-A0A3B8J2X3-F1
#
_cell.length_a   1.000
_cell.length_b   1.000
_cell.length_c   1.000
_cell.angle_alpha   90.00
_cell.angle_beta   90.00
_cell.angle_gamma   90.00
#
_symmetry.space_group_name_H-M   'P 1'
#
loop_
_entity.id
_entity.type
_entity.pdbx_description
1 polymer ?
#
loop_
_entity_poly.entity_id
_entity_poly.type
_entity_poly.pdbx_seq_one_letter_code
_entity_poly.pdbx_strand_id
1 'polypeptide(L)'
;MQIPFGWAREVLLEHWVNPKPNPAKPEPPQGYLALSLFPGNTVGQGNQLYEHGLDWTGKESLAVAGLELELDIFYHIKFMHFNGYVSGLWLWPQHLKEGEYNTLFSAEGFQKSGRKWRKKGQWDTLAALLDEHIKPEVDWRAECQWQKKFIDSGRNYFDVAFGFGVEAYLPYNQLLTQADVEADDFSKAGTLLDRIIDEGFQHLLK
;
A
#
# COMPACT_ATOMS: atom_id res chain seq x y z
N MET A 1 4.02 -5.05 -13.77
CA MET A 1 3.27 -4.52 -14.93
C MET A 1 2.97 -3.05 -14.67
N GLN A 2 3.13 -2.14 -15.66
CA GLN A 2 2.80 -0.72 -15.49
C GLN A 2 1.36 -0.49 -15.94
N ILE A 3 0.51 0.00 -15.05
CA ILE A 3 -0.93 0.10 -15.34
C ILE A 3 -1.38 1.55 -15.17
N PRO A 4 -2.10 2.16 -16.13
CA PRO A 4 -2.39 3.58 -16.12
C PRO A 4 -3.59 3.94 -15.23
N PHE A 5 -3.63 3.42 -14.00
CA PHE A 5 -4.74 3.65 -13.08
C PHE A 5 -4.82 5.08 -12.55
N GLY A 6 -3.82 5.92 -12.85
CA GLY A 6 -3.81 7.31 -12.43
C GLY A 6 -3.47 7.49 -10.93
N TRP A 7 -4.15 6.75 -10.05
CA TRP A 7 -3.91 6.64 -8.60
C TRP A 7 -2.98 5.49 -8.20
N ALA A 8 -2.71 4.53 -9.07
CA ALA A 8 -1.59 3.58 -8.96
C ALA A 8 -0.95 3.42 -10.34
N ARG A 9 0.29 2.95 -10.36
CA ARG A 9 1.04 2.72 -11.61
C ARG A 9 1.70 1.36 -11.69
N GLU A 10 1.70 0.62 -10.59
CA GLU A 10 2.48 -0.60 -10.43
C GLU A 10 1.62 -1.61 -9.68
N VAL A 11 1.50 -2.82 -10.25
CA VAL A 11 1.16 -4.04 -9.50
C VAL A 11 2.44 -4.81 -9.30
N LEU A 12 2.70 -5.18 -8.04
CA LEU A 12 3.77 -6.09 -7.66
C LEU A 12 3.19 -7.48 -7.50
N LEU A 13 3.91 -8.45 -8.05
CA LEU A 13 3.59 -9.87 -7.91
C LEU A 13 4.59 -10.44 -6.92
N GLU A 14 4.13 -10.85 -5.76
CA GLU A 14 5.00 -11.28 -4.68
C GLU A 14 4.64 -12.70 -4.26
N HIS A 15 5.67 -13.56 -4.20
CA HIS A 15 5.55 -14.89 -3.65
C HIS A 15 5.96 -14.82 -2.17
N TRP A 16 4.98 -14.83 -1.28
CA TRP A 16 5.27 -14.75 0.15
C TRP A 16 5.30 -16.14 0.76
N VAL A 17 6.45 -16.50 1.33
CA VAL A 17 6.56 -17.66 2.21
C VAL A 17 6.19 -17.28 3.64
N ASN A 18 6.32 -15.98 4.03
CA ASN A 18 5.89 -15.38 5.30
C ASN A 18 5.71 -13.86 5.15
N PRO A 19 4.48 -13.32 5.00
CA PRO A 19 4.20 -11.89 4.83
C PRO A 19 4.67 -11.08 6.05
N LYS A 20 4.88 -9.76 5.91
CA LYS A 20 4.76 -8.86 7.08
C LYS A 20 3.29 -9.00 7.51
N PRO A 21 2.98 -9.75 8.58
CA PRO A 21 1.62 -10.15 8.81
C PRO A 21 0.83 -8.91 9.22
N ASN A 22 -0.37 -8.74 8.67
CA ASN A 22 -1.37 -7.91 9.33
C ASN A 22 -1.53 -8.47 10.75
N PRO A 23 -1.12 -7.74 11.81
CA PRO A 23 -1.09 -8.33 13.14
C PRO A 23 -2.48 -8.66 13.69
N ALA A 24 -3.54 -8.19 13.04
CA ALA A 24 -4.94 -8.51 13.37
C ALA A 24 -5.49 -9.71 12.59
N LYS A 25 -4.82 -10.15 11.50
CA LYS A 25 -5.23 -11.33 10.75
C LYS A 25 -4.31 -12.51 11.12
N PRO A 26 -4.86 -13.72 11.27
CA PRO A 26 -4.02 -14.92 11.36
C PRO A 26 -3.15 -15.01 10.10
N GLU A 27 -1.94 -15.58 10.23
CA GLU A 27 -1.08 -15.81 9.06
C GLU A 27 -1.89 -16.53 7.97
N PRO A 28 -1.89 -16.01 6.73
CA PRO A 28 -2.60 -16.68 5.65
C PRO A 28 -2.09 -18.12 5.52
N PRO A 29 -2.97 -19.10 5.27
CA PRO A 29 -2.57 -20.49 5.13
C PRO A 29 -1.47 -20.61 4.07
N GLN A 30 -0.48 -21.48 4.32
CA GLN A 30 0.64 -21.71 3.40
C GLN A 30 0.19 -21.81 1.94
N GLY A 31 0.73 -20.94 1.08
CA GLY A 31 0.67 -21.08 -0.38
C GLY A 31 -0.35 -20.19 -1.09
N TYR A 32 0.03 -18.93 -1.31
CA TYR A 32 -0.69 -17.98 -2.16
C TYR A 32 0.28 -17.11 -2.95
N LEU A 33 -0.25 -16.55 -4.04
CA LEU A 33 0.36 -15.43 -4.76
C LEU A 33 -0.31 -14.15 -4.27
N ALA A 34 0.48 -13.18 -3.79
CA ALA A 34 -0.03 -11.87 -3.44
C ALA A 34 0.10 -10.93 -4.64
N LEU A 35 -1.01 -10.26 -4.98
CA LEU A 35 -1.02 -9.16 -5.93
C LEU A 35 -1.15 -7.86 -5.13
N SER A 36 -0.08 -7.08 -5.11
CA SER A 36 0.00 -5.87 -4.31
C SER A 36 -0.12 -4.62 -5.19
N LEU A 37 -1.01 -3.73 -4.79
CA LEU A 37 -1.21 -2.40 -5.35
C LEU A 37 -0.90 -1.35 -4.32
N PHE A 38 -0.39 -0.21 -4.78
CA PHE A 38 -0.14 0.95 -3.91
C PHE A 38 -0.89 2.19 -4.43
N PRO A 39 -2.19 2.35 -4.11
CA PRO A 39 -2.90 3.58 -4.38
C PRO A 39 -2.28 4.78 -3.63
N GLY A 40 -2.09 5.91 -4.32
CA GLY A 40 -1.51 7.10 -3.70
C GLY A 40 -0.01 7.00 -3.40
N ASN A 41 0.71 6.08 -4.05
CA ASN A 41 2.16 5.85 -3.84
C ASN A 41 3.05 7.06 -4.20
N THR A 42 2.48 8.09 -4.82
CA THR A 42 3.10 9.37 -5.15
C THR A 42 2.10 10.48 -4.89
N VAL A 43 2.57 11.72 -4.71
CA VAL A 43 1.68 12.87 -4.54
C VAL A 43 0.74 13.04 -5.74
N GLY A 44 1.24 12.81 -6.96
CA GLY A 44 0.41 12.88 -8.17
C GLY A 44 -0.72 11.86 -8.16
N GLN A 45 -0.41 10.62 -7.79
CA GLN A 45 -1.41 9.55 -7.62
C GLN A 45 -2.40 9.86 -6.49
N GLY A 46 -1.91 10.40 -5.38
CA GLY A 46 -2.74 10.75 -4.23
C GLY A 46 -3.77 11.82 -4.57
N ASN A 47 -3.41 12.85 -5.35
CA ASN A 47 -4.38 13.86 -5.79
C ASN A 47 -5.60 13.22 -6.47
N GLN A 48 -5.35 12.28 -7.40
CA GLN A 48 -6.43 11.56 -8.08
C GLN A 48 -7.19 10.64 -7.12
N LEU A 49 -6.48 9.91 -6.25
CA LEU A 49 -7.10 9.01 -5.29
C LEU A 49 -8.09 9.74 -4.37
N TYR A 50 -7.66 10.85 -3.77
CA TYR A 50 -8.44 11.59 -2.78
C TYR A 50 -9.48 12.53 -3.39
N GLU A 51 -9.45 12.76 -4.70
CA GLU A 51 -10.57 13.35 -5.46
C GLU A 51 -11.73 12.35 -5.67
N HIS A 52 -11.43 11.05 -5.60
CA HIS A 52 -12.42 9.98 -5.64
C HIS A 52 -12.74 9.48 -4.22
N GLY A 53 -13.92 8.88 -4.03
CA GLY A 53 -14.33 8.36 -2.73
C GLY A 53 -13.41 7.25 -2.21
N LEU A 54 -13.33 7.08 -0.89
CA LEU A 54 -12.53 6.05 -0.23
C LEU A 54 -13.37 4.86 0.25
N ASP A 55 -14.60 4.69 -0.25
CA ASP A 55 -15.55 3.65 0.21
C ASP A 55 -14.98 2.22 0.09
N TRP A 56 -14.03 2.04 -0.81
CA TRP A 56 -13.34 0.77 -1.05
C TRP A 56 -12.40 0.35 0.08
N THR A 57 -11.94 1.27 0.94
CA THR A 57 -10.94 0.96 1.98
C THR A 57 -11.47 0.04 3.07
N GLY A 58 -12.80 -0.15 3.13
CA GLY A 58 -13.46 -1.09 4.05
C GLY A 58 -13.78 -2.45 3.43
N LYS A 59 -13.40 -2.74 2.18
CA LYS A 59 -13.65 -4.05 1.57
C LYS A 59 -12.66 -5.10 2.06
N GLU A 60 -13.17 -6.27 2.37
CA GLU A 60 -12.38 -7.42 2.84
C GLU A 60 -12.17 -8.48 1.74
N SER A 61 -12.86 -8.34 0.61
CA SER A 61 -12.77 -9.28 -0.49
C SER A 61 -13.02 -8.65 -1.87
N LEU A 62 -12.58 -9.35 -2.91
CA LEU A 62 -12.69 -8.96 -4.31
C LEU A 62 -13.22 -10.13 -5.15
N ALA A 63 -14.47 -9.99 -5.60
CA ALA A 63 -15.06 -10.89 -6.57
C ALA A 63 -14.52 -10.58 -7.98
N VAL A 64 -13.74 -11.49 -8.57
CA VAL A 64 -13.17 -11.31 -9.92
C VAL A 64 -12.90 -12.66 -10.57
N ALA A 65 -13.13 -12.77 -11.89
CA ALA A 65 -12.87 -13.99 -12.65
C ALA A 65 -13.54 -15.27 -12.08
N GLY A 66 -14.67 -15.13 -11.38
CA GLY A 66 -15.36 -16.25 -10.72
C GLY A 66 -14.68 -16.73 -9.44
N LEU A 67 -13.70 -15.98 -8.94
CA LEU A 67 -13.03 -16.16 -7.66
C LEU A 67 -13.51 -15.09 -6.67
N GLU A 68 -13.44 -15.45 -5.39
CA GLU A 68 -13.55 -14.51 -4.28
C GLU A 68 -12.16 -14.42 -3.62
N LEU A 69 -11.43 -13.35 -3.89
CA LEU A 69 -10.10 -13.13 -3.34
C LEU A 69 -10.20 -12.39 -2.02
N GLU A 70 -9.49 -12.83 -0.99
CA GLU A 70 -9.35 -12.05 0.24
C GLU A 70 -8.51 -10.80 -0.04
N LEU A 71 -8.95 -9.67 0.50
CA LEU A 71 -8.21 -8.40 0.48
C LEU A 71 -7.62 -8.09 1.85
N ASP A 72 -6.38 -7.61 1.86
CA ASP A 72 -5.83 -6.82 2.95
C ASP A 72 -5.57 -5.40 2.48
N ILE A 73 -6.22 -4.43 3.14
CA ILE A 73 -6.06 -3.02 2.84
C ILE A 73 -5.41 -2.37 4.05
N PHE A 74 -4.30 -1.69 3.80
CA PHE A 74 -3.54 -1.01 4.83
C PHE A 74 -3.14 0.39 4.36
N TYR A 75 -2.76 1.22 5.31
CA TYR A 75 -2.26 2.55 5.06
C TYR A 75 -0.76 2.50 4.75
N HIS A 76 -0.33 3.31 3.77
CA HIS A 76 1.06 3.36 3.36
C HIS A 76 1.55 4.80 3.28
N ILE A 77 2.66 5.07 3.96
CA ILE A 77 3.36 6.37 3.86
C ILE A 77 4.69 6.11 3.18
N LYS A 78 4.90 6.70 2.00
CA LYS A 78 6.15 6.56 1.24
C LYS A 78 6.99 7.81 1.32
N PHE A 79 8.29 7.62 1.56
CA PHE A 79 9.29 8.67 1.59
C PHE A 79 10.27 8.52 0.43
N MET A 80 10.44 9.60 -0.33
CA MET A 80 11.28 9.66 -1.53
C MET A 80 12.27 10.82 -1.44
N HIS A 81 13.40 10.69 -2.13
CA HIS A 81 14.30 11.80 -2.37
C HIS A 81 14.78 11.77 -3.81
N PHE A 82 14.50 12.84 -4.57
CA PHE A 82 14.56 12.81 -6.03
C PHE A 82 13.74 11.63 -6.57
N ASN A 83 14.34 10.77 -7.40
CA ASN A 83 13.70 9.59 -7.97
C ASN A 83 13.98 8.31 -7.16
N GLY A 84 14.63 8.43 -6.00
CA GLY A 84 15.04 7.30 -5.18
C GLY A 84 14.13 7.08 -3.98
N TYR A 85 13.77 5.82 -3.75
CA TYR A 85 13.12 5.40 -2.51
C TYR A 85 14.03 5.58 -1.31
N VAL A 86 13.49 6.18 -0.24
CA VAL A 86 14.19 6.34 1.05
C VAL A 86 13.66 5.32 2.04
N SER A 87 12.37 5.38 2.34
CA SER A 87 11.72 4.52 3.33
C SER A 87 10.21 4.51 3.16
N GLY A 88 9.52 3.69 3.95
CA GLY A 88 8.08 3.51 3.93
C GLY A 88 7.58 3.08 5.31
N LEU A 89 6.29 3.32 5.57
CA LEU A 89 5.57 2.80 6.72
C LEU A 89 4.34 2.04 6.23
N TRP A 90 4.13 0.86 6.80
CA TRP A 90 2.98 0.00 6.53
C TRP A 90 2.16 -0.08 7.81
N LEU A 91 1.00 0.57 7.80
CA LEU A 91 0.20 0.79 8.99
C LEU A 91 -1.17 0.17 8.77
N TRP A 92 -1.58 -0.68 9.71
CA TRP A 92 -2.94 -1.20 9.74
C TRP A 92 -3.80 -0.35 10.68
N PRO A 93 -5.14 -0.44 10.62
CA PRO A 93 -6.02 0.35 11.49
C PRO A 93 -5.65 0.29 12.97
N GLN A 94 -5.21 -0.87 13.48
CA GLN A 94 -4.76 -1.07 14.85
C GLN A 94 -3.46 -0.32 15.22
N HIS A 95 -2.68 0.14 14.24
CA HIS A 95 -1.47 0.96 14.47
C HIS A 95 -1.81 2.44 14.67
N LEU A 96 -3.03 2.88 14.32
CA LEU A 96 -3.48 4.26 14.44
C LEU A 96 -4.34 4.45 15.68
N LYS A 97 -4.28 5.63 16.29
CA LYS A 97 -5.15 5.96 17.43
C LYS A 97 -6.63 5.95 16.99
N GLU A 98 -7.52 5.66 17.91
CA GLU A 98 -8.96 5.55 17.62
C GLU A 98 -9.49 6.86 17.01
N GLY A 99 -10.26 6.76 15.92
CA GLY A 99 -10.77 7.91 15.16
C GLY A 99 -9.76 8.56 14.20
N GLU A 100 -8.46 8.30 14.32
CA GLU A 100 -7.42 8.95 13.52
C GLU A 100 -7.17 8.32 12.14
N TYR A 101 -7.64 7.09 11.93
CA TYR A 101 -7.49 6.42 10.64
C TYR A 101 -8.25 7.15 9.52
N ASN A 102 -9.33 7.84 9.87
CA ASN A 102 -10.09 8.67 8.93
C ASN A 102 -9.54 10.09 8.80
N THR A 103 -8.62 10.56 9.65
CA THR A 103 -8.11 11.94 9.60
C THR A 103 -6.79 12.00 8.83
N LEU A 104 -5.79 11.20 9.21
CA LEU A 104 -4.46 11.20 8.59
C LEU A 104 -4.50 10.74 7.11
N PHE A 105 -5.38 9.79 6.81
CA PHE A 105 -5.57 9.24 5.46
C PHE A 105 -6.90 9.70 4.84
N SER A 106 -7.32 10.93 5.12
CA SER A 106 -8.38 11.64 4.37
C SER A 106 -7.81 12.56 3.31
N ALA A 107 -8.69 13.17 2.51
CA ALA A 107 -8.32 14.29 1.63
C ALA A 107 -7.64 15.45 2.39
N GLU A 108 -8.04 15.74 3.63
CA GLU A 108 -7.41 16.78 4.46
C GLU A 108 -6.02 16.33 4.94
N GLY A 109 -5.90 15.12 5.47
CA GLY A 109 -4.63 14.54 5.89
C GLY A 109 -3.65 14.45 4.72
N PHE A 110 -4.13 14.11 3.53
CA PHE A 110 -3.34 14.07 2.31
C PHE A 110 -2.74 15.43 1.92
N GLN A 111 -3.38 16.57 2.26
CA GLN A 111 -2.77 17.90 2.06
C GLN A 111 -1.46 18.07 2.85
N LYS A 112 -1.21 17.22 3.85
CA LYS A 112 0.07 17.16 4.58
C LYS A 112 1.13 16.35 3.84
N SER A 113 0.85 15.75 2.69
CA SER A 113 1.85 15.14 1.79
C SER A 113 2.75 16.21 1.13
N GLY A 114 3.61 15.79 0.21
CA GLY A 114 4.47 16.67 -0.57
C GLY A 114 5.88 16.86 0.00
N ARG A 115 6.59 17.86 -0.53
CA ARG A 115 7.98 18.12 -0.17
C ARG A 115 8.13 18.68 1.25
N LYS A 116 8.98 18.06 2.06
CA LYS A 116 9.33 18.50 3.42
C LYS A 116 10.78 18.93 3.50
N TRP A 117 10.99 20.21 3.79
CA TRP A 117 12.30 20.84 3.90
C TRP A 117 12.80 20.83 5.34
N ARG A 118 14.03 20.32 5.52
CA ARG A 118 14.70 20.25 6.83
C ARG A 118 14.87 21.63 7.45
N LYS A 119 15.42 22.59 6.68
CA LYS A 119 15.70 23.96 7.14
C LYS A 119 14.45 24.76 7.55
N LYS A 120 13.26 24.28 7.20
CA LYS A 120 11.97 24.90 7.56
C LYS A 120 11.31 24.25 8.77
N GLY A 121 11.99 23.31 9.45
CA GLY A 121 11.41 22.55 10.57
C GLY A 121 10.32 21.56 10.17
N GLN A 122 10.08 21.35 8.86
CA GLN A 122 8.96 20.53 8.39
C GLN A 122 9.15 19.03 8.66
N TRP A 123 10.38 18.61 8.96
CA TRP A 123 10.67 17.25 9.39
C TRP A 123 10.15 17.00 10.79
N ASP A 124 10.37 17.95 11.70
CA ASP A 124 9.87 17.89 13.07
C ASP A 124 8.35 18.01 13.09
N THR A 125 7.78 18.90 12.26
CA THR A 125 6.32 18.98 12.08
C THR A 125 5.72 17.67 11.58
N LEU A 126 6.36 17.01 10.60
CA LEU A 126 5.89 15.71 10.13
C LEU A 126 6.03 14.63 11.21
N ALA A 127 7.15 14.60 11.93
CA ALA A 127 7.35 13.63 13.00
C ALA A 127 6.31 13.80 14.11
N ALA A 128 5.99 15.05 14.49
CA ALA A 128 4.93 15.34 15.46
C ALA A 128 3.55 14.90 14.96
N LEU A 129 3.23 15.13 13.68
CA LEU A 129 2.00 14.63 13.06
C LEU A 129 1.93 13.10 13.16
N LEU A 130 3.01 12.39 12.84
CA LEU A 130 3.03 10.93 12.94
C LEU A 130 2.88 10.46 14.40
N ASP A 131 3.50 11.14 15.37
CA ASP A 131 3.33 10.83 16.80
C ASP A 131 1.91 11.12 17.31
N GLU A 132 1.23 12.10 16.71
CA GLU A 132 -0.14 12.46 17.03
C GLU A 132 -1.12 11.38 16.58
N HIS A 133 -0.92 10.76 15.42
CA HIS A 133 -1.88 9.80 14.85
C HIS A 133 -1.50 8.32 15.04
N ILE A 134 -0.21 7.99 15.10
CA ILE A 134 0.27 6.61 15.27
C ILE A 134 0.34 6.28 16.77
N LYS A 135 -0.09 5.08 17.15
CA LYS A 135 -0.05 4.64 18.54
C LYS A 135 1.39 4.55 19.06
N PRO A 136 1.64 4.91 20.33
CA PRO A 136 2.99 4.96 20.89
C PRO A 136 3.70 3.59 20.94
N GLU A 137 2.97 2.49 20.95
CA GLU A 137 3.51 1.13 20.85
C GLU A 137 4.10 0.78 19.47
N VAL A 138 3.80 1.56 18.44
CA VAL A 138 4.34 1.38 17.08
C VAL A 138 5.57 2.27 16.91
N ASP A 139 6.77 1.68 16.97
CA ASP A 139 8.03 2.41 16.73
C ASP A 139 8.25 2.67 15.24
N TRP A 140 7.45 3.59 14.69
CA TRP A 140 7.52 4.00 13.29
C TRP A 140 8.89 4.58 12.92
N ARG A 141 9.60 5.19 13.89
CA ARG A 141 10.94 5.74 13.65
C ARG A 141 11.95 4.64 13.41
N ALA A 142 11.92 3.56 14.19
CA ALA A 142 12.76 2.40 13.94
C ALA A 142 12.42 1.74 12.61
N GLU A 143 11.12 1.54 12.32
CA GLU A 143 10.66 0.91 11.07
C GLU A 143 11.18 1.66 9.84
N CYS A 144 11.02 2.98 9.80
CA CYS A 144 11.50 3.78 8.67
C CYS A 144 13.00 4.12 8.75
N GLN A 145 13.71 3.67 9.81
CA GLN A 145 15.10 4.02 10.11
C GLN A 145 15.33 5.55 10.12
N TRP A 146 14.42 6.30 10.78
CA TRP A 146 14.33 7.75 10.73
C TRP A 146 15.67 8.44 10.97
N GLN A 147 16.38 8.05 12.03
CA GLN A 147 17.66 8.62 12.41
C GLN A 147 18.69 8.50 11.26
N LYS A 148 18.95 7.28 10.80
CA LYS A 148 19.95 6.99 9.76
C LYS A 148 19.56 7.56 8.40
N LYS A 149 18.31 7.36 7.99
CA LYS A 149 17.86 7.66 6.62
C LYS A 149 17.41 9.10 6.41
N PHE A 150 17.07 9.82 7.47
CA PHE A 150 16.61 11.20 7.39
C PHE A 150 17.61 12.11 8.12
N ILE A 151 17.72 12.01 9.45
CA ILE A 151 18.49 12.94 10.28
C ILE A 151 19.98 12.98 9.90
N ASP A 152 20.61 11.82 9.79
CA ASP A 152 22.05 11.67 9.55
C ASP A 152 22.41 11.66 8.06
N SER A 153 21.41 11.68 7.18
CA SER A 153 21.60 11.44 5.75
C SER A 153 22.20 12.60 4.95
N GLY A 154 22.36 13.78 5.56
CA GLY A 154 22.75 15.01 4.87
C GLY A 154 21.69 15.57 3.90
N ARG A 155 20.52 14.94 3.76
CA ARG A 155 19.44 15.42 2.87
C ARG A 155 18.85 16.74 3.38
N ASN A 156 18.50 17.62 2.44
CA ASN A 156 17.84 18.90 2.74
C ASN A 156 16.31 18.83 2.64
N TYR A 157 15.79 17.82 1.93
CA TYR A 157 14.35 17.57 1.81
C TYR A 157 14.08 16.09 1.54
N PHE A 158 12.82 15.70 1.70
CA PHE A 158 12.25 14.49 1.11
C PHE A 158 10.83 14.81 0.63
N ASP A 159 10.33 14.03 -0.31
CA ASP A 159 8.93 14.04 -0.72
C ASP A 159 8.23 12.92 0.05
N VAL A 160 7.06 13.20 0.63
CA VAL A 160 6.23 12.21 1.33
C VAL A 160 4.88 12.08 0.64
N ALA A 161 4.38 10.86 0.49
CA ALA A 161 3.06 10.57 -0.04
C ALA A 161 2.30 9.70 0.95
N PHE A 162 1.10 10.13 1.32
CA PHE A 162 0.14 9.33 2.08
C PHE A 162 -0.78 8.63 1.09
N GLY A 163 -0.93 7.33 1.26
CA GLY A 163 -1.77 6.49 0.44
C GLY A 163 -2.04 5.17 1.13
N PHE A 164 -2.20 4.12 0.33
CA PHE A 164 -2.63 2.82 0.77
C PHE A 164 -1.79 1.71 0.12
N GLY A 165 -1.84 0.54 0.71
CA GLY A 165 -1.55 -0.71 0.02
C GLY A 165 -2.80 -1.58 0.00
N VAL A 166 -2.96 -2.32 -1.09
CA VAL A 166 -4.03 -3.30 -1.29
C VAL A 166 -3.37 -4.58 -1.72
N GLU A 167 -3.58 -5.64 -0.96
CA GLU A 167 -3.12 -6.98 -1.30
C GLU A 167 -4.33 -7.86 -1.58
N ALA A 168 -4.37 -8.46 -2.76
CA ALA A 168 -5.29 -9.55 -3.07
C ALA A 168 -4.54 -10.87 -3.00
N TYR A 169 -5.07 -11.81 -2.22
CA TYR A 169 -4.45 -13.13 -2.06
C TYR A 169 -5.11 -14.13 -2.99
N LEU A 170 -4.32 -14.70 -3.91
CA LEU A 170 -4.72 -15.77 -4.81
C LEU A 170 -4.12 -17.10 -4.30
N PRO A 171 -4.92 -17.98 -3.67
CA PRO A 171 -4.45 -19.29 -3.24
C PRO A 171 -3.92 -20.13 -4.40
N TYR A 172 -2.81 -20.85 -4.20
CA TYR A 172 -2.20 -21.64 -5.27
C TYR A 172 -3.13 -22.74 -5.80
N ASN A 173 -3.97 -23.35 -4.95
CA ASN A 173 -4.93 -24.35 -5.40
C ASN A 173 -5.97 -23.78 -6.37
N GLN A 174 -6.42 -22.55 -6.14
CA GLN A 174 -7.34 -21.84 -7.03
C GLN A 174 -6.64 -21.45 -8.33
N LEU A 175 -5.40 -20.96 -8.26
CA LEU A 175 -4.58 -20.69 -9.44
C LEU A 175 -4.43 -21.96 -10.30
N LEU A 176 -4.04 -23.09 -9.70
CA LEU A 176 -3.86 -24.36 -10.42
C LEU A 176 -5.17 -24.88 -11.03
N THR A 177 -6.30 -24.71 -10.32
CA THR A 177 -7.61 -25.18 -10.79
C THR A 177 -8.17 -24.30 -11.92
N GLN A 178 -7.97 -22.99 -11.87
CA GLN A 178 -8.47 -22.05 -12.88
C GLN A 178 -7.55 -21.95 -14.10
N ALA A 179 -6.24 -22.11 -13.90
CA ALA A 179 -5.26 -21.89 -14.95
C ALA A 179 -4.81 -23.18 -15.65
N ASP A 180 -5.18 -24.38 -15.17
CA ASP A 180 -4.90 -25.67 -15.84
C ASP A 180 -3.47 -25.71 -16.42
N VAL A 181 -2.50 -25.61 -15.50
CA VAL A 181 -1.12 -25.24 -15.79
C VAL A 181 -0.33 -26.47 -16.20
N GLU A 182 -0.10 -26.63 -17.50
CA GLU A 182 0.93 -27.51 -18.06
C GLU A 182 2.31 -26.83 -17.88
N ALA A 183 3.39 -27.63 -17.75
CA ALA A 183 4.71 -27.12 -17.34
C ALA A 183 5.29 -26.00 -18.24
N ASP A 184 4.83 -25.89 -19.48
CA ASP A 184 5.31 -24.93 -20.48
C ASP A 184 4.21 -23.99 -21.03
N ASP A 185 2.97 -24.04 -20.51
CA ASP A 185 1.88 -23.13 -20.92
C ASP A 185 1.33 -22.32 -19.73
N PHE A 186 1.85 -21.09 -19.60
CA PHE A 186 1.42 -20.14 -18.58
C PHE A 186 0.37 -19.13 -19.08
N SER A 187 -0.14 -19.28 -20.31
CA SER A 187 -1.03 -18.29 -20.93
C SER A 187 -2.34 -18.09 -20.16
N LYS A 188 -2.92 -19.17 -19.66
CA LYS A 188 -4.14 -19.14 -18.83
C LYS A 188 -3.89 -18.47 -17.47
N ALA A 189 -2.75 -18.75 -16.84
CA ALA A 189 -2.35 -18.10 -15.60
C ALA A 189 -2.12 -16.60 -15.79
N GLY A 190 -1.42 -16.21 -16.87
CA GLY A 190 -1.25 -14.81 -17.25
C GLY A 190 -2.58 -14.11 -17.48
N THR A 191 -3.49 -14.74 -18.24
CA THR A 191 -4.84 -14.21 -18.49
C THR A 191 -5.64 -14.02 -17.20
N LEU A 192 -5.56 -14.96 -16.25
CA LEU A 192 -6.22 -14.82 -14.96
C LEU A 192 -5.67 -13.63 -14.17
N LEU A 193 -4.35 -13.46 -14.13
CA LEU A 193 -3.70 -12.32 -13.46
C LEU A 193 -4.10 -11.00 -14.11
N ASP A 194 -4.10 -10.92 -15.44
CA ASP A 194 -4.53 -9.74 -16.18
C ASP A 194 -5.98 -9.37 -15.84
N ARG A 195 -6.87 -10.36 -15.72
CA ARG A 195 -8.26 -10.12 -15.29
C ARG A 195 -8.37 -9.65 -13.85
N ILE A 196 -7.59 -10.21 -12.92
CA ILE A 196 -7.57 -9.71 -11.53
C ILE A 196 -7.11 -8.25 -11.50
N ILE A 197 -6.12 -7.90 -12.31
CA ILE A 197 -5.58 -6.55 -12.42
C ILE A 197 -6.58 -5.59 -13.07
N ASP A 198 -7.05 -5.90 -14.27
CA ASP A 198 -7.85 -4.98 -15.09
C ASP A 198 -9.33 -4.99 -14.73
N GLU A 199 -9.91 -6.14 -14.39
CA GLU A 199 -11.30 -6.23 -13.96
C GLU A 199 -11.39 -6.01 -12.45
N GLY A 200 -10.59 -6.72 -11.66
CA GLY A 200 -10.72 -6.71 -10.20
C GLY A 200 -10.37 -5.35 -9.60
N PHE A 201 -9.10 -4.94 -9.74
CA PHE A 201 -8.64 -3.71 -9.09
C PHE A 201 -9.24 -2.43 -9.68
N GLN A 202 -9.58 -2.39 -10.98
CA GLN A 202 -10.31 -1.25 -11.51
C GLN A 202 -11.72 -1.12 -10.91
N HIS A 203 -12.43 -2.23 -10.66
CA HIS A 203 -13.76 -2.17 -10.05
C HIS A 203 -13.73 -1.94 -8.54
N LEU A 204 -12.65 -2.36 -7.87
CA LEU A 204 -12.48 -2.07 -6.45
C LEU A 204 -12.54 -0.55 -6.19
N LEU A 205 -12.09 0.26 -7.16
CA LEU A 205 -11.71 1.67 -6.98
C LEU A 205 -12.54 2.66 -7.83
N LYS A 206 -13.63 2.18 -8.43
CA LYS A 206 -14.73 3.02 -8.97
C LYS A 206 -15.74 3.31 -7.87
#